data_AF-A0AAD9JUW5-F1
#
_entry.id   AF-A0AAD9JUW5-F1
#
_cell.length_a   1.000
_cell.length_b   1.000
_cell.length_c   1.000
_cell.angle_alpha   90.00
_cell.angle_beta   90.00
_cell.angle_gamma   90.00
#
_symmetry.space_group_name_H-M   'P 1'
#
loop_
_entity.id
_entity.type
_entity.pdbx_description
1 polymer ?
#
loop_
_entity_poly.entity_id
_entity_poly.type
_entity_poly.pdbx_seq_one_letter_code
_entity_poly.pdbx_strand_id
1 'polypeptide(L)'
;MPVDEKRNYYKCGPDYVTLDRIETIPVYFQDHKKPLLKKGTKPKFDVDAKLNEKISLWIGDITTLEIDVIVNAANSSLLGGGGGMFSYIWKFSFCIKYHQNRIRSTPRIYN
;
A
#
# COMPACT_ATOMS: atom_id res chain seq x y z
N MET A 1 -0.32 16.08 -10.79
CA MET A 1 0.76 16.49 -9.88
C MET A 1 1.92 15.55 -10.14
N PRO A 2 3.10 16.06 -10.54
CA PRO A 2 4.34 15.29 -10.64
C PRO A 2 4.65 14.54 -9.33
N VAL A 3 5.34 13.40 -9.41
CA VAL A 3 5.64 12.56 -8.24
C VAL A 3 6.47 13.32 -7.20
N ASP A 4 7.42 14.14 -7.64
CA ASP A 4 8.27 14.93 -6.74
C ASP A 4 7.48 15.97 -5.95
N GLU A 5 6.48 16.58 -6.56
CA GLU A 5 5.56 17.49 -5.86
C GLU A 5 4.66 16.73 -4.88
N LYS A 6 4.23 15.52 -5.24
CA LYS A 6 3.37 14.66 -4.39
C LYS A 6 4.09 14.26 -3.10
N ARG A 7 5.38 13.97 -3.17
CA ARG A 7 6.23 13.55 -2.02
C ARG A 7 6.28 14.59 -0.90
N ASN A 8 6.16 15.88 -1.22
CA ASN A 8 6.10 16.96 -0.22
C ASN A 8 4.88 16.86 0.71
N TYR A 9 3.84 16.12 0.32
CA TYR A 9 2.61 15.95 1.08
C TYR A 9 2.52 14.60 1.81
N TYR A 10 3.55 13.75 1.69
CA TYR A 10 3.56 12.45 2.35
C TYR A 10 3.68 12.61 3.86
N LYS A 11 2.82 11.87 4.58
CA LYS A 11 2.84 11.86 6.04
C LYS A 11 4.07 11.18 6.63
N CYS A 12 4.61 10.20 5.92
CA CYS A 12 5.85 9.53 6.28
C CYS A 12 7.12 10.33 5.94
N GLY A 13 6.98 11.54 5.37
CA GLY A 13 8.15 12.36 5.00
C GLY A 13 9.08 11.61 4.04
N PRO A 14 10.39 11.49 4.32
CA PRO A 14 11.35 10.83 3.44
C PRO A 14 11.29 9.29 3.50
N ASP A 15 10.53 8.69 4.41
CA ASP A 15 10.51 7.25 4.67
C ASP A 15 9.59 6.46 3.71
N TYR A 16 9.19 7.06 2.58
CA TYR A 16 8.37 6.38 1.59
C TYR A 16 9.16 5.25 0.91
N VAL A 17 8.44 4.19 0.56
CA VAL A 17 8.99 3.00 -0.07
C VAL A 17 8.49 2.93 -1.51
N THR A 18 9.41 2.97 -2.45
CA THR A 18 9.15 2.91 -3.88
C THR A 18 9.07 1.47 -4.38
N LEU A 19 8.40 1.26 -5.52
CA LEU A 19 8.19 -0.08 -6.11
C LEU A 19 9.49 -0.83 -6.42
N ASP A 20 10.56 -0.13 -6.78
CA ASP A 20 11.88 -0.71 -7.07
C ASP A 20 12.53 -1.35 -5.83
N ARG A 21 12.13 -0.96 -4.63
CA ARG A 21 12.62 -1.56 -3.37
C ARG A 21 11.86 -2.81 -2.96
N ILE A 22 10.83 -3.19 -3.72
CA ILE A 22 9.98 -4.34 -3.41
C ILE A 22 10.36 -5.50 -4.31
N GLU A 23 10.90 -6.55 -3.71
CA GLU A 23 11.28 -7.75 -4.43
C GLU A 23 10.08 -8.53 -4.94
N THR A 24 10.23 -9.16 -6.10
CA THR A 24 9.25 -10.09 -6.65
C THR A 24 9.36 -11.45 -5.97
N ILE A 25 8.29 -12.23 -6.05
CA ILE A 25 8.21 -13.58 -5.47
C ILE A 25 9.41 -14.49 -5.81
N PRO A 26 9.91 -14.55 -7.07
CA PRO A 26 11.07 -15.36 -7.41
C PRO A 26 12.34 -14.96 -6.64
N VAL A 27 12.55 -13.67 -6.44
CA VAL A 27 13.73 -13.14 -5.73
C VAL A 27 13.60 -13.42 -4.24
N TYR A 28 12.45 -13.07 -3.67
CA TYR A 28 12.16 -13.28 -2.25
C TYR A 28 12.38 -14.75 -1.81
N PHE A 29 11.95 -15.73 -2.62
CA PHE A 29 12.12 -17.14 -2.27
C PHE A 29 13.50 -17.73 -2.60
N GLN A 30 14.30 -17.09 -3.45
CA GLN A 30 15.71 -17.48 -3.62
C GLN A 30 16.49 -17.23 -2.32
N ASP A 31 16.25 -16.08 -1.70
CA ASP A 31 16.93 -15.64 -0.48
C ASP A 31 16.33 -16.27 0.78
N HIS A 32 15.04 -16.60 0.75
CA HIS A 32 14.35 -17.26 1.84
C HIS A 32 14.00 -18.70 1.45
N LYS A 33 15.03 -19.58 1.51
CA LYS A 33 14.97 -21.05 1.24
C LYS A 33 14.09 -21.85 2.21
N LYS A 34 12.92 -21.35 2.57
CA LYS A 34 11.94 -22.07 3.39
C LYS A 34 11.04 -22.91 2.47
N PRO A 35 10.84 -24.21 2.76
CA PRO A 35 9.93 -25.03 1.99
C PRO A 35 8.50 -24.49 2.11
N LEU A 36 7.91 -24.09 0.98
CA LEU A 36 6.56 -23.52 0.90
C LEU A 36 5.45 -24.58 0.97
N LEU A 37 5.79 -25.82 0.62
CA LEU A 37 4.88 -26.95 0.68
C LEU A 37 5.37 -27.94 1.73
N LYS A 38 4.42 -28.47 2.51
CA LYS A 38 4.69 -29.61 3.39
C LYS A 38 5.15 -30.79 2.53
N LYS A 39 6.12 -31.55 3.01
CA LYS A 39 6.64 -32.73 2.33
C LYS A 39 5.48 -33.69 2.00
N GLY A 40 5.34 -34.06 0.73
CA GLY A 40 4.27 -34.94 0.25
C GLY A 40 3.02 -34.23 -0.30
N THR A 41 2.95 -32.90 -0.25
CA THR A 41 1.85 -32.12 -0.85
C THR A 41 2.17 -31.83 -2.31
N LYS A 42 1.24 -32.15 -3.22
CA LYS A 42 1.34 -31.76 -4.63
C LYS A 42 0.84 -30.31 -4.79
N PRO A 43 1.49 -29.46 -5.59
CA PRO A 43 0.97 -28.14 -5.91
C PRO A 43 -0.39 -28.27 -6.61
N LYS A 44 -1.34 -27.40 -6.25
CA LYS A 44 -2.69 -27.37 -6.87
C LYS A 44 -2.68 -26.67 -8.24
N PHE A 45 -1.70 -25.80 -8.47
CA PHE A 45 -1.58 -24.97 -9.66
C PHE A 45 -0.18 -25.14 -10.25
N ASP A 46 -0.09 -25.03 -11.57
CA ASP A 46 1.18 -25.00 -12.27
C ASP A 46 1.92 -23.68 -12.02
N VAL A 47 3.25 -23.72 -12.14
CA VAL A 47 4.09 -22.54 -11.93
C VAL A 47 4.01 -21.65 -13.17
N ASP A 48 3.55 -20.40 -12.99
CA ASP A 48 3.57 -19.36 -14.03
C ASP A 48 4.66 -18.32 -13.71
N ALA A 49 5.72 -18.33 -14.51
CA ALA A 49 6.84 -17.39 -14.37
C ALA A 49 6.41 -15.92 -14.58
N LYS A 50 5.51 -15.66 -15.54
CA LYS A 50 5.06 -14.29 -15.86
C LYS A 50 4.20 -13.71 -14.74
N LEU A 51 3.43 -14.57 -14.06
CA LEU A 51 2.65 -14.15 -12.89
C LEU A 51 3.57 -13.85 -11.71
N ASN A 52 4.59 -14.68 -11.49
CA ASN A 52 5.51 -14.51 -10.37
C ASN A 52 6.34 -13.22 -10.47
N GLU A 53 6.63 -12.73 -11.68
CA GLU A 53 7.27 -11.43 -11.90
C GLU A 53 6.41 -10.22 -11.52
N LYS A 54 5.09 -10.40 -11.41
CA LYS A 54 4.13 -9.33 -11.09
C LYS A 54 3.67 -9.32 -9.63
N ILE A 55 3.99 -10.38 -8.89
CA ILE A 55 3.58 -10.55 -7.50
C ILE A 55 4.81 -10.34 -6.62
N SER A 56 4.60 -9.64 -5.52
CA SER A 56 5.60 -9.39 -4.49
C SER A 56 5.05 -9.75 -3.12
N LEU A 57 5.92 -10.24 -2.24
CA LEU A 57 5.62 -10.38 -0.82
C LEU A 57 6.49 -9.38 -0.07
N TRP A 58 5.85 -8.49 0.69
CA TRP A 58 6.52 -7.40 1.39
C TRP A 58 5.96 -7.25 2.80
N ILE A 59 6.84 -6.97 3.75
CA ILE A 59 6.52 -6.78 5.16
C ILE A 59 6.96 -5.37 5.56
N GLY A 60 6.00 -4.54 5.93
CA GLY A 60 6.23 -3.17 6.36
C GLY A 60 4.92 -2.42 6.62
N ASP A 61 5.02 -1.11 6.86
CA ASP A 61 3.86 -0.24 7.00
C ASP A 61 3.28 0.10 5.62
N ILE A 62 2.12 -0.48 5.29
CA ILE A 62 1.45 -0.28 4.01
C ILE A 62 1.17 1.21 3.68
N THR A 63 1.11 2.09 4.68
CA THR A 63 0.86 3.53 4.50
C THR A 63 2.09 4.30 3.98
N THR A 64 3.27 3.69 3.95
CA THR A 64 4.49 4.31 3.40
C THR A 64 4.78 3.91 1.95
N LEU A 65 4.00 2.98 1.39
CA LEU A 65 4.16 2.52 0.01
C LEU A 65 3.76 3.59 -1.01
N GLU A 66 4.70 3.97 -1.89
CA GLU A 66 4.45 4.81 -3.05
C GLU A 66 3.93 3.96 -4.21
N ILE A 67 2.62 3.69 -4.19
CA ILE A 67 1.91 2.94 -5.23
C ILE A 67 0.63 3.64 -5.67
N ASP A 68 0.03 3.16 -6.76
CA ASP A 68 -1.18 3.76 -7.33
C ASP A 68 -2.40 3.58 -6.42
N VAL A 69 -2.58 2.38 -5.88
CA VAL A 69 -3.75 2.01 -5.09
C VAL A 69 -3.36 1.10 -3.94
N ILE A 70 -3.83 1.44 -2.75
CA ILE A 70 -3.82 0.55 -1.58
C ILE A 70 -5.27 0.17 -1.29
N VAL A 71 -5.52 -1.12 -1.09
CA VAL A 71 -6.84 -1.61 -0.70
C VAL A 71 -6.97 -1.56 0.83
N ASN A 72 -8.04 -0.94 1.32
CA ASN A 72 -8.34 -0.90 2.75
C ASN A 72 -9.12 -2.15 3.18
N ALA A 73 -8.72 -2.78 4.28
CA ALA A 73 -9.50 -3.82 4.95
C ALA A 73 -10.62 -3.18 5.79
N ALA A 74 -11.61 -2.60 5.12
CA ALA A 74 -12.74 -1.93 5.75
C ALA A 74 -13.84 -2.91 6.18
N ASN A 75 -14.60 -2.54 7.22
CA ASN A 75 -15.88 -3.21 7.55
C ASN A 75 -16.98 -2.80 6.54
N SER A 76 -18.10 -3.52 6.55
CA SER A 76 -19.23 -3.28 5.64
C SER A 76 -19.86 -1.88 5.78
N SER A 77 -19.72 -1.24 6.94
CA SER A 77 -20.23 0.12 7.16
C SER A 77 -19.32 1.21 6.59
N LEU A 78 -18.06 0.90 6.21
CA LEU A 78 -17.02 1.85 5.80
C LEU A 78 -16.73 2.96 6.82
N LEU A 79 -17.36 2.89 8.00
CA LEU A 79 -17.28 3.84 9.09
C LEU A 79 -16.29 3.30 10.12
N GLY A 80 -15.41 4.19 10.57
CA GLY A 80 -14.37 3.98 11.60
C GLY A 80 -14.75 2.93 12.65
N GLY A 81 -14.03 1.80 12.70
CA GLY A 81 -14.12 0.77 13.74
C GLY A 81 -12.75 0.54 14.40
N GLY A 82 -12.74 0.09 15.66
CA GLY A 82 -11.56 0.01 16.54
C GLY A 82 -10.51 -1.06 16.22
N GLY A 83 -10.12 -1.22 14.96
CA GLY A 83 -9.00 -2.07 14.54
C GLY A 83 -7.78 -1.24 14.15
N GLY A 84 -6.59 -1.68 14.54
CA GLY A 84 -5.32 -0.95 14.31
C GLY A 84 -5.12 -0.55 12.84
N MET A 85 -5.15 -1.50 11.90
CA MET A 85 -4.91 -1.23 10.47
C MET A 85 -5.94 -0.28 9.84
N PHE A 86 -7.21 -0.40 10.23
CA PHE A 86 -8.28 0.46 9.72
C PHE A 86 -8.14 1.90 10.21
N SER A 87 -7.66 2.11 11.45
CA SER A 87 -7.40 3.45 12.00
C SER A 87 -6.30 4.20 11.23
N TYR A 88 -5.22 3.53 10.85
CA TYR A 88 -4.10 4.17 10.13
C TYR A 88 -4.50 4.60 8.73
N ILE A 89 -5.22 3.75 7.98
CA ILE A 89 -5.68 4.09 6.62
C ILE A 89 -6.72 5.21 6.65
N TRP A 90 -7.62 5.23 7.64
CA TRP A 90 -8.59 6.33 7.78
C TRP A 90 -7.91 7.66 8.14
N LYS A 91 -6.90 7.66 9.02
CA LYS A 91 -6.07 8.85 9.29
C LYS A 91 -5.33 9.33 8.04
N PHE A 92 -4.84 8.40 7.22
CA PHE A 92 -4.16 8.69 5.96
C PHE A 92 -5.12 9.31 4.92
N SER A 93 -6.28 8.69 4.71
CA SER A 93 -7.31 9.15 3.78
C SER A 93 -7.93 10.48 4.21
N PHE A 94 -8.16 10.69 5.50
CA PHE A 94 -8.63 11.98 6.04
C PHE A 94 -7.62 13.09 5.74
N CYS A 95 -6.32 12.84 5.92
CA CYS A 95 -5.33 13.87 5.62
C CYS A 95 -5.20 14.15 4.11
N ILE A 96 -5.29 13.15 3.23
CA ILE A 96 -5.29 13.36 1.78
C ILE A 96 -6.50 14.20 1.37
N LYS A 97 -7.70 13.90 1.89
CA LYS A 97 -8.92 14.65 1.60
C LYS A 97 -8.85 16.10 2.12
N TYR A 98 -8.30 16.30 3.32
CA TYR A 98 -8.10 17.63 3.90
C TYR A 98 -7.12 18.47 3.06
N HIS A 99 -6.05 17.86 2.55
CA HIS A 99 -5.06 18.54 1.72
C HIS A 99 -5.60 18.90 0.33
N GLN A 100 -6.39 18.02 -0.29
CA GLN A 100 -7.07 18.31 -1.57
C GLN A 100 -8.12 19.43 -1.43
N ASN A 101 -8.80 19.53 -0.29
CA ASN A 101 -9.76 20.62 -0.02
C ASN A 101 -9.06 21.96 0.25
N ARG A 102 -7.86 21.97 0.83
CA ARG A 102 -7.07 23.20 1.07
C ARG A 102 -6.51 23.82 -0.21
N ILE A 103 -6.25 23.02 -1.25
CA ILE A 103 -5.82 23.50 -2.58
C ILE A 103 -7.01 24.09 -3.38
N ARG A 104 -8.26 23.77 -3.00
CA ARG A 104 -9.49 24.26 -3.66
C ARG A 104 -10.22 25.37 -2.90
N SER A 105 -9.72 25.83 -1.75
CA SER A 105 -10.36 26.88 -0.97
C SER A 105 -9.79 28.26 -1.32
N THR A 106 -10.17 28.82 -2.47
CA THR A 106 -10.36 30.28 -2.55
C THR A 106 -11.58 30.64 -1.70
N PRO A 107 -11.54 31.73 -0.91
CA PRO A 107 -12.58 32.03 0.06
C PRO A 107 -13.91 32.32 -0.65
N ARG A 108 -14.92 31.48 -0.37
CA ARG A 108 -16.31 31.78 -0.70
C ARG A 108 -16.81 32.77 0.36
N ILE A 109 -16.83 34.05 -0.01
CA ILE A 109 -17.46 35.12 0.75
C ILE A 109 -18.96 34.80 0.80
N TYR A 110 -19.51 34.64 2.00
CA TYR A 110 -20.95 34.60 2.22
C TYR A 110 -21.38 35.99 2.68
N ASN A 111 -22.30 36.60 1.93
CA ASN A 111 -23.23 37.61 2.43
C ASN A 111 -24.39 36.89 3.14
#